data_AF-A0A8T0EN67-F1
#
_entry.id   AF-A0A8T0EN67-F1
#
_cell.length_a   1.000
_cell.length_b   1.000
_cell.length_c   1.000
_cell.angle_alpha   90.00
_cell.angle_beta   90.00
_cell.angle_gamma   90.00
#
_symmetry.space_group_name_H-M   'P 1'
#
loop_
_entity.id
_entity.type
_entity.pdbx_description
1 polymer ?
#
loop_
_entity_poly.entity_id
_entity_poly.type
_entity_poly.pdbx_seq_one_letter_code
_entity_poly.pdbx_strand_id
1 'polypeptide(L)'
;MALFHIAKYVLLSLLGLSTNPDNNAPPITDLPAVCPTGEVYSACRGHCELTCDNKEEPLSCPTYTCVPACVCVEGLLRGPDGTCMPEEACTATITKVHSGKSNEIKCDKVICQRYCYGISGGVYKGECVDGVCECVYA
;
A
#
# COMPACT_ATOMS: atom_id res chain seq x y z
N MET A 1 -23.23 -31.26 15.60
CA MET A 1 -22.54 -31.49 14.30
C MET A 1 -21.15 -30.83 14.22
N ALA A 2 -20.45 -30.63 15.36
CA ALA A 2 -19.08 -30.07 15.38
C ALA A 2 -17.98 -31.14 15.34
N LEU A 3 -18.28 -32.36 15.79
CA LEU A 3 -17.32 -33.48 15.84
C LEU A 3 -16.87 -33.95 14.44
N PHE A 4 -17.77 -33.87 13.43
CA PHE A 4 -17.44 -34.24 12.04
C PHE A 4 -16.55 -33.22 11.33
N HIS A 5 -16.58 -31.94 11.75
CA HIS A 5 -15.73 -30.90 11.17
C HIS A 5 -14.28 -31.01 11.64
N ILE A 6 -14.07 -31.34 12.92
CA ILE A 6 -12.74 -31.49 13.50
C ILE A 6 -12.02 -32.70 12.88
N ALA A 7 -12.72 -33.83 12.71
CA ALA A 7 -12.14 -35.03 12.11
C ALA A 7 -11.68 -34.82 10.65
N LYS A 8 -12.42 -34.04 9.85
CA LYS A 8 -12.05 -33.71 8.47
C LYS A 8 -10.79 -32.84 8.40
N TYR A 9 -10.67 -31.86 9.29
CA TYR A 9 -9.49 -31.00 9.38
C TYR A 9 -8.23 -31.77 9.81
N VAL A 10 -8.36 -32.67 10.79
CA VAL A 10 -7.23 -33.50 11.26
C VAL A 10 -6.72 -34.44 10.16
N LEU A 11 -7.61 -35.04 9.36
CA LEU A 11 -7.21 -35.88 8.22
C LEU A 11 -6.47 -35.08 7.13
N LEU A 12 -6.92 -33.85 6.85
CA LEU A 12 -6.32 -32.98 5.84
C LEU A 12 -4.92 -32.49 6.26
N SER A 13 -4.72 -32.20 7.54
CA SER A 13 -3.40 -31.82 8.10
C SER A 13 -2.37 -32.94 8.00
N LEU A 14 -2.76 -34.21 8.17
CA LEU A 14 -1.85 -35.36 8.03
C LEU A 14 -1.43 -35.63 6.57
N LEU A 15 -2.24 -35.17 5.61
CA LEU A 15 -1.95 -35.25 4.18
C LEU A 15 -1.21 -33.99 3.67
N GLY A 16 -0.90 -33.02 4.53
CA GLY A 16 -0.26 -31.77 4.15
C GLY A 16 -1.14 -30.85 3.30
N LEU A 17 -2.45 -31.11 3.22
CA LEU A 17 -3.40 -30.27 2.48
C LEU A 17 -4.02 -29.25 3.45
N SER A 18 -3.61 -27.99 3.35
CA SER A 18 -4.28 -26.89 4.02
C SER A 18 -5.48 -26.43 3.19
N THR A 19 -6.70 -26.84 3.55
CA THR A 19 -7.91 -26.22 2.98
C THR A 19 -8.24 -24.97 3.80
N ASN A 20 -7.90 -23.80 3.26
CA ASN A 20 -8.34 -22.53 3.80
C ASN A 20 -9.86 -22.40 3.51
N PRO A 21 -10.75 -22.32 4.52
CA PRO A 21 -12.20 -22.43 4.32
C PRO A 21 -12.88 -21.15 3.83
N ASP A 22 -12.17 -20.26 3.14
CA ASP A 22 -12.74 -19.02 2.61
C ASP A 22 -13.06 -19.17 1.11
N ASN A 23 -14.03 -20.03 0.81
CA ASN A 23 -14.53 -20.25 -0.56
C ASN A 23 -15.39 -19.08 -1.10
N ASN A 24 -15.45 -17.97 -0.36
CA ASN A 24 -16.20 -16.76 -0.72
C ASN A 24 -15.26 -15.57 -0.99
N ALA A 25 -14.00 -15.82 -1.35
CA ALA A 25 -13.18 -14.77 -1.92
C ALA A 25 -13.76 -14.37 -3.29
N PRO A 26 -14.07 -13.08 -3.54
CA PRO A 26 -14.48 -12.63 -4.85
C PRO A 26 -13.40 -12.98 -5.89
N PRO A 27 -13.77 -13.21 -7.17
CA PRO A 27 -12.80 -13.45 -8.23
C PRO A 27 -11.78 -12.30 -8.28
N ILE A 28 -10.54 -12.58 -7.91
CA ILE A 28 -9.41 -11.65 -8.03
C ILE A 28 -9.02 -11.57 -9.51
N THR A 29 -9.75 -10.77 -10.27
CA THR A 29 -9.54 -10.62 -11.73
C THR A 29 -8.50 -9.56 -12.11
N ASP A 30 -7.85 -8.89 -11.14
CA ASP A 30 -6.81 -7.88 -11.42
C ASP A 30 -5.73 -7.77 -10.32
N LEU A 31 -5.54 -8.81 -9.51
CA LEU A 31 -4.42 -8.80 -8.57
C LEU A 31 -3.14 -9.19 -9.32
N PRO A 32 -2.06 -8.38 -9.32
CA PRO A 32 -0.79 -8.85 -9.83
C PRO A 32 -0.43 -10.13 -9.06
N ALA A 33 -0.29 -11.26 -9.77
CA ALA A 33 -0.02 -12.57 -9.19
C ALA A 33 1.30 -12.60 -8.38
N VAL A 34 2.09 -11.54 -8.46
CA VAL A 34 3.38 -11.34 -7.80
C VAL A 34 3.43 -9.90 -7.31
N CYS A 35 3.67 -9.70 -6.02
CA CYS A 35 3.90 -8.37 -5.46
C CYS A 35 5.24 -7.79 -5.92
N PRO A 36 5.35 -6.45 -6.04
CA PRO A 36 6.62 -5.78 -6.30
C PRO A 36 7.72 -6.16 -5.28
N THR A 37 8.98 -5.90 -5.64
CA THR A 37 10.10 -6.14 -4.72
C THR A 37 9.92 -5.29 -3.45
N GLY A 38 10.08 -5.92 -2.28
CA GLY A 38 9.87 -5.26 -0.99
C GLY A 38 8.42 -5.31 -0.48
N GLU A 39 7.52 -5.99 -1.21
CA GLU A 39 6.12 -6.16 -0.83
C GLU A 39 5.74 -7.64 -0.70
N VAL A 40 4.74 -7.91 0.13
CA VAL A 40 4.15 -9.23 0.34
C VAL A 40 2.63 -9.13 0.23
N TYR A 41 2.01 -10.14 -0.39
CA TYR A 41 0.57 -10.17 -0.49
C TYR A 41 -0.07 -10.38 0.88
N SER A 42 -1.07 -9.57 1.19
CA SER A 42 -1.91 -9.71 2.37
C SER A 42 -3.38 -9.68 1.97
N ALA A 43 -4.15 -10.60 2.54
CA ALA A 43 -5.60 -10.67 2.31
C ALA A 43 -6.40 -9.58 3.06
N CYS A 44 -5.83 -8.92 4.08
CA CYS A 44 -6.57 -8.02 4.97
C CYS A 44 -5.72 -6.89 5.58
N ARG A 45 -4.60 -6.48 4.97
CA ARG A 45 -3.75 -5.39 5.52
C ARG A 45 -3.65 -4.14 4.64
N GLY A 46 -4.25 -4.13 3.46
CA GLY A 46 -4.14 -3.00 2.54
C GLY A 46 -4.74 -1.69 3.05
N HIS A 47 -5.71 -1.73 3.97
CA HIS A 47 -6.36 -0.53 4.52
C HIS A 47 -5.57 0.12 5.67
N CYS A 48 -4.51 -0.52 6.13
CA CYS A 48 -3.88 -0.22 7.41
C CYS A 48 -2.35 -0.36 7.32
N GLU A 49 -1.83 0.05 6.18
CA GLU A 49 -0.39 0.08 5.96
C GLU A 49 0.25 1.29 6.63
N LEU A 50 1.43 1.06 7.17
CA LEU A 50 2.26 2.05 7.83
C LEU A 50 3.07 2.78 6.74
N THR A 51 3.00 4.11 6.76
CA THR A 51 3.61 4.99 5.77
C THR A 51 4.54 5.98 6.47
N CYS A 52 5.42 6.63 5.72
CA CYS A 52 6.24 7.70 6.28
C CYS A 52 5.40 8.86 6.86
N ASP A 53 4.17 9.05 6.38
CA ASP A 53 3.26 10.12 6.83
C ASP A 53 2.50 9.77 8.12
N ASN A 54 2.28 8.47 8.42
CA ASN A 54 1.49 8.02 9.57
C ASN A 54 2.31 7.27 10.64
N LYS A 55 3.64 7.19 10.51
CA LYS A 55 4.48 6.42 11.45
C LYS A 55 4.47 6.93 12.89
N GLU A 56 4.33 8.24 13.08
CA GLU A 56 4.28 8.86 14.42
C GLU A 56 2.89 8.74 15.05
N GLU A 57 1.85 8.72 14.22
CA GLU A 57 0.45 8.55 14.64
C GLU A 57 -0.23 7.50 13.74
N PRO A 58 0.00 6.20 14.00
CA PRO A 58 -0.52 5.14 13.16
C PRO A 58 -2.05 5.14 13.10
N LEU A 59 -2.59 4.83 11.93
CA LEU A 59 -4.03 4.72 11.73
C LEU A 59 -4.61 3.67 12.69
N SER A 60 -5.71 4.02 13.36
CA SER A 60 -6.51 3.01 14.06
C SER A 60 -6.97 1.99 13.03
N CYS A 61 -6.64 0.73 13.30
CA CYS A 61 -6.76 -0.38 12.36
C CYS A 61 -8.03 -1.20 12.67
N PRO A 62 -9.20 -0.85 12.12
CA PRO A 62 -10.41 -1.61 12.40
C PRO A 62 -10.27 -3.04 11.86
N THR A 63 -10.55 -4.03 12.71
CA THR A 63 -10.48 -5.45 12.37
C THR A 63 -11.62 -5.94 11.48
N TYR A 64 -12.71 -5.14 11.39
CA TYR A 64 -13.87 -5.44 10.55
C TYR A 64 -13.70 -4.94 9.10
N THR A 65 -12.62 -4.21 8.80
CA THR A 65 -12.28 -3.79 7.44
C THR A 65 -11.12 -4.67 6.97
N CYS A 66 -11.28 -5.30 5.81
CA CYS A 66 -10.22 -6.08 5.17
C CYS A 66 -10.10 -5.62 3.72
N VAL A 67 -8.93 -5.09 3.37
CA VAL A 67 -8.60 -4.78 1.97
C VAL A 67 -7.42 -5.68 1.56
N PRO A 68 -7.62 -6.61 0.62
CA PRO A 68 -6.54 -7.38 0.03
C PRO A 68 -5.61 -6.47 -0.78
N ALA A 69 -4.30 -6.55 -0.55
CA ALA A 69 -3.31 -5.75 -1.27
C ALA A 69 -1.90 -6.36 -1.14
N CYS A 70 -0.99 -5.92 -2.00
CA CYS A 70 0.44 -6.01 -1.70
C CYS A 70 0.79 -4.92 -0.67
N VAL A 71 1.41 -5.33 0.43
CA VAL A 71 1.82 -4.44 1.52
C VAL A 71 3.32 -4.57 1.73
N CYS A 72 3.96 -3.52 2.23
CA CYS A 72 5.37 -3.51 2.58
C CYS A 72 5.67 -4.66 3.54
N VAL A 73 6.79 -5.33 3.29
CA VAL A 73 7.29 -6.34 4.23
C VAL A 73 7.51 -5.70 5.59
N GLU A 74 7.41 -6.51 6.64
CA GLU A 74 7.57 -6.04 8.01
C GLU A 74 8.90 -5.30 8.21
N GLY A 75 8.84 -4.14 8.85
CA GLY A 75 9.99 -3.24 9.06
C GLY A 75 10.23 -2.22 7.94
N LEU A 76 9.49 -2.28 6.83
CA LEU A 76 9.46 -1.22 5.81
C LEU A 76 8.18 -0.39 5.93
N LEU A 77 8.30 0.88 5.53
CA LEU A 77 7.19 1.83 5.44
C LEU A 77 6.98 2.23 3.99
N ARG A 78 5.72 2.48 3.61
CA ARG A 78 5.44 3.03 2.28
C ARG A 78 5.86 4.50 2.25
N GLY A 79 6.80 4.80 1.37
CA GLY A 79 7.29 6.14 1.11
C GLY A 79 6.36 6.97 0.23
N PRO A 80 6.65 8.27 0.08
CA PRO A 80 5.84 9.20 -0.72
C PRO A 80 5.86 8.89 -2.23
N ASP A 81 6.86 8.15 -2.70
CA ASP A 81 6.98 7.67 -4.08
C ASP A 81 6.21 6.35 -4.32
N GLY A 82 5.55 5.83 -3.30
CA GLY A 82 4.82 4.57 -3.36
C GLY A 82 5.68 3.33 -3.14
N THR A 83 6.99 3.46 -2.91
CA THR A 83 7.89 2.31 -2.68
C THR A 83 8.06 1.99 -1.20
N CYS A 84 8.40 0.74 -0.87
CA CYS A 84 8.69 0.33 0.49
C CYS A 84 10.15 0.61 0.84
N MET A 85 10.36 1.36 1.92
CA MET A 85 11.69 1.80 2.37
C MET A 85 11.86 1.63 3.88
N PRO A 86 13.10 1.51 4.38
CA PRO A 86 13.37 1.48 5.81
C PRO A 86 12.84 2.74 6.50
N GLU A 87 12.39 2.62 7.75
CA GLU A 87 11.83 3.76 8.50
C GLU A 87 12.83 4.93 8.62
N GLU A 88 14.12 4.63 8.70
CA GLU A 88 15.20 5.60 8.77
C GLU A 88 15.26 6.45 7.49
N ALA A 89 14.85 5.90 6.34
CA ALA A 89 14.79 6.59 5.07
C ALA A 89 13.61 7.58 4.97
N CYS A 90 12.63 7.50 5.88
CA CYS A 90 11.56 8.51 5.98
C CYS A 90 12.06 9.90 6.44
N THR A 91 13.38 10.08 6.64
CA THR A 91 14.01 11.35 7.04
C THR A 91 14.45 12.23 5.86
N ALA A 92 13.94 11.99 4.64
CA ALA A 92 13.95 12.99 3.60
C ALA A 92 13.03 14.15 4.01
N THR A 93 13.60 15.08 4.77
CA THR A 93 13.07 16.36 5.17
C THR A 93 12.06 16.89 4.14
N ILE A 94 10.77 16.78 4.45
CA ILE A 94 9.87 17.89 4.14
C ILE A 94 10.35 19.03 5.04
N THR A 95 11.47 19.66 4.69
CA THR A 95 11.63 21.06 5.06
C THR A 95 10.37 21.70 4.52
N LYS A 96 9.51 22.21 5.40
CA LYS A 96 8.59 23.26 5.00
C LYS A 96 9.46 24.36 4.40
N VAL A 97 9.70 24.33 3.09
CA VAL A 97 10.30 25.44 2.36
C VAL A 97 9.21 26.49 2.25
N HIS A 98 8.93 27.16 3.36
CA HIS A 98 8.48 28.54 3.34
C HIS A 98 9.69 29.47 3.55
N SER A 99 10.81 29.18 2.87
CA SER A 99 11.93 30.10 2.75
C SER A 99 12.79 29.78 1.54
N GLY A 100 12.27 30.17 0.37
CA GLY A 100 13.03 30.44 -0.83
C GLY A 100 12.39 31.64 -1.51
N LYS A 101 13.11 32.78 -1.56
CA LYS A 101 12.65 34.02 -2.18
C LYS A 101 12.46 33.86 -3.70
N SER A 102 11.42 34.55 -4.19
CA SER A 102 11.15 35.06 -5.55
C SER A 102 10.90 34.08 -6.71
N ASN A 103 9.60 33.91 -7.03
CA ASN A 103 9.04 33.84 -8.39
C ASN A 103 9.54 32.78 -9.38
N GLU A 104 9.69 31.53 -8.94
CA GLU A 104 9.67 30.38 -9.86
C GLU A 104 9.00 29.20 -9.14
N ILE A 105 7.67 29.07 -9.26
CA ILE A 105 6.97 27.85 -8.84
C ILE A 105 7.32 26.79 -9.89
N LYS A 106 8.46 26.13 -9.73
CA LYS A 106 8.76 24.93 -10.51
C LYS A 106 7.87 23.80 -10.00
N CYS A 107 7.26 23.05 -10.92
CA CYS A 107 6.61 21.79 -10.59
C CYS A 107 7.58 20.88 -9.82
N ASP A 108 7.25 20.61 -8.57
CA ASP A 108 7.93 19.61 -7.76
C ASP A 108 7.37 18.24 -8.13
N LYS A 109 8.21 17.37 -8.69
CA LYS A 109 7.80 16.04 -9.18
C LYS A 109 7.17 15.18 -8.08
N VAL A 110 7.66 15.29 -6.84
CA VAL A 110 7.15 14.51 -5.71
C VAL A 110 5.76 15.02 -5.31
N ILE A 111 5.60 16.33 -5.22
CA ILE A 111 4.29 16.94 -4.91
C ILE A 111 3.28 16.65 -6.03
N CYS A 112 3.70 16.77 -7.29
CA CYS A 112 2.85 16.52 -8.44
C CYS A 112 2.39 15.06 -8.50
N GLN A 113 3.31 14.11 -8.32
CA GLN A 113 2.99 12.69 -8.23
C GLN A 113 1.98 12.42 -7.12
N ARG A 114 2.21 12.92 -5.90
CA ARG A 114 1.34 12.68 -4.75
C ARG A 114 -0.05 13.29 -4.93
N TYR A 115 -0.12 14.49 -5.52
CA TYR A 115 -1.38 15.15 -5.82
C TYR A 115 -2.22 14.32 -6.80
N CYS A 116 -1.67 13.97 -7.97
CA CYS A 116 -2.40 13.23 -9.01
C CYS A 116 -2.79 11.82 -8.54
N TYR A 117 -1.89 11.12 -7.85
CA TYR A 117 -2.18 9.80 -7.31
C TYR A 117 -3.26 9.85 -6.23
N GLY A 118 -3.20 10.86 -5.35
CA GLY A 118 -4.15 11.06 -4.27
C GLY A 118 -5.57 11.43 -4.72
N ILE A 119 -5.71 12.38 -5.64
CA ILE A 119 -7.05 12.82 -6.12
C ILE A 119 -7.75 11.76 -6.99
N SER A 120 -6.99 10.80 -7.52
CA SER A 120 -7.48 9.80 -8.44
C SER A 120 -7.61 8.40 -7.86
N GLY A 121 -7.17 8.19 -6.61
CA GLY A 121 -7.10 6.85 -6.03
C GLY A 121 -6.10 5.93 -6.75
N GLY A 122 -5.03 6.50 -7.30
CA GLY A 122 -3.96 5.76 -7.97
C GLY A 122 -4.17 5.49 -9.47
N VAL A 123 -5.20 6.07 -10.09
CA VAL A 123 -5.45 5.92 -11.54
C VAL A 123 -4.53 6.81 -12.38
N TYR A 124 -4.14 7.97 -11.86
CA TYR A 124 -3.29 8.92 -12.56
C TYR A 124 -1.96 9.11 -11.81
N LYS A 125 -0.87 9.21 -12.56
CA LYS A 125 0.44 9.64 -12.08
C LYS A 125 0.67 11.11 -12.44
N GLY A 126 1.47 11.81 -11.64
CA GLY A 126 1.80 13.21 -11.86
C GLY A 126 3.09 13.34 -12.66
N GLU A 127 3.03 14.08 -13.76
CA GLU A 127 4.18 14.42 -14.59
C GLU A 127 4.35 15.93 -14.68
N CYS A 128 5.59 16.42 -14.58
CA CYS A 128 5.89 17.84 -14.74
C CYS A 128 6.16 18.14 -16.23
N VAL A 129 5.27 18.88 -16.88
CA VAL A 129 5.39 19.33 -18.28
C VAL A 129 5.53 20.85 -18.28
N ASP A 130 6.66 21.36 -18.78
CA ASP A 130 6.96 22.81 -18.82
C ASP A 130 6.76 23.55 -17.48
N GLY A 131 7.00 22.85 -16.37
CA GLY A 131 6.85 23.41 -15.03
C GLY A 131 5.41 23.39 -14.50
N VAL A 132 4.46 22.82 -15.24
CA VAL A 132 3.07 22.55 -14.83
C VAL A 132 2.94 21.10 -14.41
N CYS A 133 2.14 20.84 -13.38
CA CYS A 133 1.79 19.47 -12.98
C CYS A 133 0.62 18.97 -13.82
N GLU A 134 0.85 17.92 -14.59
CA GLU A 134 -0.13 17.23 -15.42
C GLU A 134 -0.43 15.84 -14.83
N CYS A 135 -1.72 15.51 -14.68
CA CYS A 135 -2.11 14.17 -14.26
C CYS A 135 -2.35 13.31 -15.50
N VAL A 136 -1.48 12.33 -15.72
CA VAL A 136 -1.53 11.42 -16.87
C VAL A 136 -1.88 10.00 -16.40
N TYR A 137 -2.52 9.21 -17.25
CA TYR A 137 -2.93 7.85 -16.87
C TYR A 137 -1.70 7.04 -16.47
N ALA A 138 -1.78 6.36 -15.32
CA ALA A 138 -0.66 5.61 -14.74
C ALA A 138 -0.34 4.35 -15.57
#